data_AF-A0A2N5NWT7-F1
#
_entry.id   AF-A0A2N5NWT7-F1
#
_cell.length_a   1.000
_cell.length_b   1.000
_cell.length_c   1.000
_cell.angle_alpha   90.00
_cell.angle_beta   90.00
_cell.angle_gamma   90.00
#
_symmetry.space_group_name_H-M   'P 1'
#
loop_
_entity.id
_entity.type
_entity.pdbx_description
1 polymer ?
#
loop_
_entity_poly.entity_id
_entity_poly.type
_entity_poly.pdbx_seq_one_letter_code
_entity_poly.pdbx_strand_id
1 'polypeptide(L)'
;MSMHNDLSFLIDSRLSLYEHQSTYSPNLPLRYLFYISDLYSGMTKDENLYGTKCIQIPTPQFVIFYNGSQEQPDRKILRLSDAYCVKEENPALELTAVMLNINRGHNEKLKEMCKSLKD
;
A
#
# COMPACT_ATOMS: atom_id res chain seq x y z
N MET A 1 -3.89 -20.07 2.14
CA MET A 1 -3.00 -19.20 2.94
C MET A 1 -3.72 -17.88 3.09
N SER A 2 -4.11 -17.48 4.30
CA SER A 2 -4.77 -16.18 4.52
C SER A 2 -3.69 -15.10 4.47
N MET A 3 -3.71 -14.27 3.43
CA MET A 3 -2.87 -13.09 3.36
C MET A 3 -3.53 -12.03 4.25
N HIS A 4 -2.84 -11.60 5.30
CA HIS A 4 -3.36 -10.63 6.26
C HIS A 4 -2.77 -9.25 5.95
N ASN A 5 -3.60 -8.27 5.64
CA ASN A 5 -3.22 -6.86 5.65
C ASN A 5 -3.55 -6.30 7.04
N ASP A 6 -2.68 -5.44 7.57
CA ASP A 6 -2.85 -4.93 8.95
C ASP A 6 -4.11 -4.08 9.09
N LEU A 7 -4.36 -3.15 8.15
CA LEU A 7 -5.54 -2.28 8.15
C LEU A 7 -5.90 -1.82 6.73
N SER A 8 -7.18 -1.99 6.35
CA SER A 8 -7.75 -1.39 5.13
C SER A 8 -9.05 -0.66 5.46
N PHE A 9 -9.26 0.51 4.86
CA PHE A 9 -10.49 1.28 5.04
C PHE A 9 -10.83 2.15 3.84
N LEU A 10 -12.11 2.51 3.72
CA LEU A 10 -12.63 3.44 2.71
C LEU A 10 -12.92 4.80 3.36
N ILE A 11 -12.29 5.86 2.85
CA ILE A 11 -12.61 7.26 3.19
C ILE A 11 -12.71 8.04 1.88
N ASP A 12 -13.79 8.81 1.71
CA ASP A 12 -14.00 9.66 0.53
C ASP A 12 -13.83 8.89 -0.81
N SER A 13 -14.39 7.67 -0.87
CA SER A 13 -14.26 6.74 -2.01
C SER A 13 -12.82 6.33 -2.38
N ARG A 14 -11.85 6.56 -1.49
CA ARG A 14 -10.48 6.07 -1.60
C ARG A 14 -10.27 4.88 -0.68
N LEU A 15 -9.75 3.80 -1.25
CA LEU A 15 -9.41 2.60 -0.52
C LEU A 15 -7.94 2.68 -0.06
N SER A 16 -7.74 2.90 1.22
CA SER A 16 -6.39 3.04 1.78
C SER A 16 -5.99 1.74 2.49
N LEU A 17 -4.85 1.19 2.11
CA LEU A 17 -4.24 0.01 2.72
C LEU A 17 -2.97 0.42 3.44
N TYR A 18 -2.84 -0.05 4.67
CA TYR A 18 -1.72 0.22 5.55
C TYR A 18 -1.03 -1.07 5.95
N GLU A 19 0.29 -1.01 6.02
CA GLU A 19 1.14 -2.07 6.54
C GLU A 19 2.11 -1.47 7.54
N HIS A 20 2.29 -2.14 8.66
CA HIS A 20 3.31 -1.83 9.62
C HIS A 20 4.45 -2.84 9.52
N GLN A 21 5.69 -2.36 9.36
CA GLN A 21 6.84 -3.22 9.12
C GLN A 21 8.04 -2.82 9.98
N SER A 22 8.48 -3.75 10.84
CA SER A 22 9.71 -3.62 11.64
C SER A 22 10.95 -4.14 10.93
N THR A 23 10.78 -4.79 9.77
CA THR A 23 11.87 -5.28 8.93
C THR A 23 11.66 -4.74 7.52
N TYR A 24 12.71 -4.16 6.92
CA TYR A 24 12.60 -3.65 5.56
C TYR A 24 12.36 -4.79 4.60
N SER A 25 11.36 -4.63 3.72
CA SER A 25 11.04 -5.62 2.69
C SER A 25 10.76 -4.92 1.36
N PRO A 26 11.54 -5.21 0.30
CA PRO A 26 11.25 -4.70 -1.04
C PRO A 26 10.01 -5.36 -1.67
N ASN A 27 9.47 -6.42 -1.06
CA ASN A 27 8.36 -7.20 -1.61
C ASN A 27 6.97 -6.62 -1.26
N LEU A 28 6.92 -5.51 -0.52
CA LEU A 28 5.66 -4.90 -0.06
C LEU A 28 4.73 -4.46 -1.20
N PRO A 29 5.22 -3.87 -2.32
CA PRO A 29 4.36 -3.58 -3.47
C PRO A 29 3.67 -4.82 -4.05
N LEU A 30 4.37 -5.96 -4.08
CA LEU A 30 3.79 -7.24 -4.55
C LEU A 30 2.73 -7.77 -3.58
N ARG A 31 2.96 -7.64 -2.26
CA ARG A 31 1.93 -7.98 -1.26
C ARG A 31 0.68 -7.12 -1.42
N TYR A 32 0.85 -5.81 -1.62
CA TYR A 32 -0.27 -4.90 -1.86
C TYR A 32 -1.06 -5.23 -3.12
N LEU A 33 -0.39 -5.66 -4.19
CA LEU A 33 -1.08 -6.14 -5.40
C LEU A 33 -2.03 -7.29 -5.07
N PHE A 34 -1.62 -8.23 -4.22
CA PHE A 34 -2.48 -9.33 -3.82
C PHE A 34 -3.64 -8.87 -2.94
N TYR A 35 -3.39 -7.99 -1.96
CA TYR A 35 -4.47 -7.46 -1.11
C TYR A 35 -5.52 -6.69 -1.91
N ILE A 36 -5.09 -5.80 -2.80
CA ILE A 36 -6.04 -4.97 -3.56
C ILE A 36 -6.84 -5.79 -4.56
N SER A 37 -6.23 -6.84 -5.14
CA SER A 37 -6.92 -7.76 -6.04
C SER A 37 -8.05 -8.51 -5.31
N ASP A 38 -7.77 -9.00 -4.10
CA ASP A 38 -8.78 -9.69 -3.27
C ASP A 38 -9.91 -8.74 -2.84
N LEU A 39 -9.57 -7.52 -2.40
CA LEU A 39 -10.54 -6.50 -2.02
C LEU A 39 -11.46 -6.12 -3.19
N TYR A 40 -10.90 -5.84 -4.37
CA TYR A 40 -11.72 -5.53 -5.55
C TYR A 40 -12.55 -6.71 -6.03
N SER A 41 -12.01 -7.93 -5.97
CA SER A 41 -12.78 -9.14 -6.27
C SER A 41 -13.99 -9.27 -5.33
N GLY A 42 -13.81 -8.98 -4.03
CA GLY A 42 -14.91 -8.98 -3.07
C GLY A 42 -15.93 -7.86 -3.30
N MET A 43 -15.47 -6.66 -3.63
CA MET A 43 -16.32 -5.49 -3.91
C MET A 43 -17.15 -5.65 -5.19
N THR A 44 -16.62 -6.37 -6.18
CA THR A 44 -17.26 -6.54 -7.50
C THR A 44 -17.95 -7.89 -7.68
N LYS A 45 -18.11 -8.67 -6.59
CA LYS A 45 -18.66 -10.03 -6.63
C LYS A 45 -20.06 -10.15 -7.26
N ASP A 46 -20.90 -9.13 -7.08
CA ASP A 46 -22.28 -9.09 -7.56
C ASP A 46 -22.42 -8.22 -8.83
N GLU A 47 -21.30 -7.67 -9.33
CA GLU A 47 -21.27 -6.81 -10.50
C GLU A 47 -21.07 -7.62 -11.78
N ASN A 48 -21.62 -7.14 -12.91
CA ASN A 48 -21.46 -7.82 -14.19
C ASN A 48 -20.19 -7.36 -14.92
N LEU A 49 -19.04 -7.94 -14.55
CA LEU A 49 -17.73 -7.64 -15.15
C LEU A 49 -17.64 -7.95 -16.66
N TYR A 50 -18.49 -8.84 -17.17
CA TYR A 50 -18.57 -9.17 -18.61
C TYR A 50 -19.59 -8.32 -19.36
N GLY A 51 -20.29 -7.42 -18.66
CA GLY A 51 -21.22 -6.48 -19.25
C GLY A 51 -20.52 -5.31 -19.95
N THR A 52 -21.31 -4.44 -20.57
CA THR A 52 -20.81 -3.24 -21.26
C THR A 52 -20.72 -2.01 -20.36
N LYS A 53 -21.32 -2.07 -19.17
CA LYS A 53 -21.30 -0.98 -18.19
C LYS A 53 -19.99 -1.02 -17.41
N CYS A 54 -19.29 0.11 -17.35
CA CYS A 54 -18.09 0.25 -16.53
C CYS A 54 -18.44 0.19 -15.04
N ILE A 55 -17.79 -0.71 -14.32
CA ILE A 55 -17.88 -0.83 -12.87
C ILE A 55 -16.85 0.12 -12.25
N GLN A 56 -17.33 1.04 -11.43
CA GLN A 56 -16.46 1.98 -10.72
C GLN A 56 -15.90 1.30 -9.47
N ILE A 57 -14.59 1.35 -9.31
CA ILE A 57 -13.89 0.85 -8.13
C ILE A 57 -13.20 2.02 -7.41
N PRO A 58 -13.07 1.97 -6.08
CA PRO A 58 -12.42 3.05 -5.35
C PRO A 58 -10.95 3.17 -5.75
N THR A 59 -10.39 4.38 -5.73
CA THR A 59 -8.96 4.58 -6.02
C THR A 59 -8.12 4.07 -4.85
N PRO A 60 -7.07 3.26 -5.06
CA PRO A 60 -6.28 2.71 -3.98
C PRO A 60 -5.19 3.67 -3.50
N GLN A 61 -4.83 3.59 -2.23
CA GLN A 61 -3.64 4.21 -1.64
C GLN A 61 -2.89 3.20 -0.80
N PHE A 62 -1.57 3.17 -0.91
CA PHE A 62 -0.71 2.20 -0.23
C PHE A 62 0.32 2.93 0.64
N VAL A 63 0.25 2.71 1.96
CA VAL A 63 1.12 3.39 2.93
C VAL A 63 1.77 2.38 3.85
N ILE A 64 3.09 2.43 3.97
CA ILE A 64 3.87 1.56 4.84
C ILE A 64 4.42 2.40 5.98
N PHE A 65 4.16 2.00 7.22
CA PHE A 65 4.82 2.55 8.39
C PHE A 65 6.01 1.68 8.75
N TYR A 66 7.21 2.27 8.71
CA TYR A 66 8.46 1.57 8.99
C TYR A 66 9.02 2.01 10.35
N ASN A 67 9.22 1.05 11.25
CA ASN A 67 9.83 1.28 12.58
C ASN A 67 10.98 0.29 12.87
N GLY A 68 11.63 -0.20 11.81
CA GLY A 68 12.72 -1.15 11.93
C GLY A 68 14.07 -0.51 12.27
N SER A 69 15.04 -1.36 12.57
CA SER A 69 16.39 -0.95 12.98
C SER A 69 17.31 -0.55 11.82
N GLN A 70 16.98 -0.90 10.58
CA GLN A 70 17.79 -0.51 9.43
C GLN A 70 17.53 0.96 9.10
N GLU A 71 18.59 1.71 8.84
CA GLU A 71 18.46 3.12 8.46
C GLU A 71 17.65 3.23 7.16
N GLN A 72 16.61 4.05 7.18
CA GLN A 72 15.75 4.36 6.03
C GLN A 72 15.44 5.86 6.03
N PRO A 73 15.25 6.49 4.85
CA PRO A 73 14.88 7.89 4.78
C PRO A 73 13.48 8.13 5.38
N ASP A 74 13.17 9.38 5.72
CA ASP A 74 11.83 9.78 6.19
C ASP A 74 10.72 9.28 5.27
N ARG A 75 10.92 9.41 3.96
CA ARG A 75 9.96 9.00 2.96
C ARG A 75 10.64 8.27 1.82
N LYS A 76 10.09 7.13 1.44
CA LYS A 76 10.54 6.32 0.29
C LYS A 76 9.33 5.89 -0.54
N ILE A 77 9.49 5.83 -1.85
CA ILE A 77 8.52 5.19 -2.73
C ILE A 77 9.07 3.82 -3.08
N LEU A 78 8.28 2.78 -2.82
CA LEU A 78 8.54 1.44 -3.33
C LEU A 78 7.68 1.21 -4.57
N ARG A 79 8.23 0.61 -5.61
CA ARG A 79 7.54 0.34 -6.87
C ARG A 79 7.45 -1.15 -7.14
N LEU A 80 6.36 -1.59 -7.74
CA LEU A 80 6.22 -2.99 -8.16
C LEU A 80 7.21 -3.31 -9.29
N SER A 81 7.48 -2.34 -10.16
CA SER A 81 8.45 -2.49 -11.25
C SER A 81 9.88 -2.75 -10.80
N ASP A 82 10.25 -2.40 -9.55
CA ASP A 82 11.55 -2.76 -8.99
C ASP A 82 11.71 -4.28 -8.88
N ALA A 83 10.62 -5.03 -8.74
CA ALA A 83 10.62 -6.49 -8.66
C ALA A 83 10.63 -7.21 -10.02
N TYR A 84 10.37 -6.51 -11.13
CA TYR A 84 10.33 -7.15 -12.46
C TYR A 84 11.73 -7.55 -12.95
N CYS A 85 11.84 -8.75 -13.52
CA CYS A 85 13.09 -9.25 -14.10
C CYS A 85 13.53 -8.46 -15.33
N VAL A 86 12.56 -8.05 -16.16
CA VAL A 86 12.78 -7.19 -17.33
C VAL A 86 12.38 -5.77 -16.95
N LYS A 87 13.27 -4.81 -17.19
CA LYS A 87 13.01 -3.40 -16.89
C LYS A 87 12.45 -2.72 -18.13
N GLU A 88 11.32 -2.06 -17.96
CA GLU A 88 10.67 -1.22 -18.95
C GLU A 88 10.49 0.18 -18.37
N GLU A 89 10.54 1.20 -19.22
CA GLU A 89 10.34 2.59 -18.81
C GLU A 89 8.91 2.83 -18.31
N ASN A 90 7.93 2.21 -18.98
CA ASN A 90 6.50 2.36 -18.68
C ASN A 90 5.83 0.98 -18.63
N PRO A 91 5.98 0.22 -17.53
CA PRO A 91 5.38 -1.10 -17.41
C PRO A 91 3.85 -1.00 -17.44
N ALA A 92 3.20 -1.99 -18.05
CA ALA A 92 1.73 -2.03 -18.15
C ALA A 92 1.01 -2.14 -16.79
N LEU A 93 1.70 -2.71 -15.79
CA LEU A 93 1.24 -2.76 -14.41
C LEU A 93 2.26 -2.05 -13.52
N GLU A 94 1.82 -1.01 -12.82
CA GLU A 94 2.63 -0.32 -11.83
C GLU A 94 1.80 -0.07 -10.57
N LEU A 95 2.40 -0.38 -9.42
CA LEU A 95 1.85 -0.11 -8.11
C LEU A 95 2.94 0.59 -7.31
N THR A 96 2.60 1.75 -6.77
CA THR A 96 3.52 2.51 -5.92
C THR A 96 3.01 2.55 -4.49
N ALA A 97 3.90 2.31 -3.54
CA ALA A 97 3.61 2.40 -2.11
C ALA A 97 4.52 3.44 -1.46
N VAL A 98 3.94 4.28 -0.60
CA VAL A 98 4.69 5.28 0.16
C VAL A 98 5.09 4.67 1.49
N MET A 99 6.39 4.52 1.71
CA MET A 99 6.93 4.13 3.01
C MET A 99 7.33 5.37 3.80
N LEU A 100 6.87 5.44 5.05
CA LEU A 100 7.15 6.50 6.01
C LEU A 100 7.94 5.91 7.17
N ASN A 101 9.13 6.43 7.41
CA ASN A 101 9.93 6.06 8.58
C ASN A 101 9.35 6.76 9.83
N ILE A 102 8.84 5.99 10.78
CA ILE A 102 8.27 6.47 12.03
C ILE A 102 9.20 6.23 13.23
N ASN A 103 10.47 5.89 13.01
CA ASN A 103 11.48 5.85 14.06
C ASN A 103 11.70 7.23 14.69
N ARG A 104 12.14 7.27 15.95
CA ARG A 104 12.42 8.53 16.67
C ARG A 104 13.43 9.40 15.90
N GLY A 105 13.11 10.68 15.70
CA GLY A 105 13.91 11.62 14.90
C GLY A 105 13.44 11.75 13.44
N HIS A 106 12.48 10.93 13.01
CA HIS A 106 11.93 10.92 11.64
C HIS A 106 10.43 11.27 11.65
N ASN A 107 9.99 12.02 10.62
CA ASN A 107 8.58 12.43 10.40
C ASN A 107 7.83 12.96 11.65
N GLU A 108 8.51 13.73 12.51
CA GLU A 108 7.97 14.15 13.80
C GLU A 108 6.64 14.94 13.68
N LYS A 109 6.48 15.76 12.63
CA LYS A 109 5.20 16.46 12.35
C LYS A 109 4.04 15.51 12.06
N LEU A 110 4.30 14.38 11.40
CA LEU A 110 3.28 13.38 11.11
C LEU A 110 2.85 12.66 12.39
N LYS A 111 3.81 12.37 13.28
CA LYS A 111 3.52 11.81 14.62
C LYS A 111 2.80 12.78 15.53
N GLU A 112 3.09 14.07 15.44
CA GLU A 112 2.39 15.11 16.21
C GLU A 112 0.92 15.24 15.83
N MET A 113 0.58 15.08 14.54
CA MET A 113 -0.80 15.11 14.07
C MET A 113 -1.56 13.80 14.36
N CYS A 114 -0.87 12.68 14.50
CA CYS A 114 -1.47 11.38 14.77
C CYS A 114 -1.24 10.97 16.24
N LYS A 115 -2.22 11.25 17.12
CA LYS A 115 -2.16 10.86 18.55
C LYS A 115 -1.88 9.36 18.78
N SER A 116 -2.25 8.47 17.86
CA SER A 116 -2.01 7.02 17.96
C SER A 116 -0.60 6.56 17.59
N LEU A 117 0.28 7.43 17.07
CA LEU A 117 1.67 7.08 16.76
C LEU A 117 2.66 7.49 17.87
N LYS A 118 2.15 8.01 19.01
CA LYS A 118 2.95 8.53 20.12
C LYS A 118 3.18 7.55 21.26
N ASP A 119 2.52 6.39 21.26
CA ASP A 119 2.60 5.36 22.30
C ASP A 119 3.38 4.12 21.82
#